data_AF-A0A5P2CW89-F1
#
_entry.id   AF-A0A5P2CW89-F1
#
_cell.length_a   1.000
_cell.length_b   1.000
_cell.length_c   1.000
_cell.angle_alpha   90.00
_cell.angle_beta   90.00
_cell.angle_gamma   90.00
#
_symmetry.space_group_name_H-M   'P 1'
#
loop_
_entity.id
_entity.type
_entity.pdbx_description
1 polymer ?
#
loop_
_entity_poly.entity_id
_entity_poly.type
_entity_poly.pdbx_seq_one_letter_code
_entity_poly.pdbx_strand_id
1 'polypeptide(L)'
;MTGADWPWTHAEVETLPGYAEFRSVFTEQERAVDEEDWEQVDACYTRIRKALTMAFPDGSPVAEFMLHIHDDGTAGWRWHDEPFDAVNT
;
A
#
# COMPACT_ATOMS: atom_id res chain seq x y z
N MET A 1 -2.94 16.99 -17.71
CA MET A 1 -1.77 16.11 -17.47
C MET A 1 -2.25 15.03 -16.51
N THR A 2 -2.58 13.85 -17.03
CA THR A 2 -3.10 12.72 -16.23
C THR A 2 -1.91 12.01 -15.58
N GLY A 3 -2.00 11.65 -14.30
CA GLY A 3 -0.88 11.16 -13.47
C GLY A 3 -0.28 9.82 -13.88
N ALA A 4 0.34 9.76 -15.07
CA ALA A 4 0.79 8.54 -15.72
C ALA A 4 2.32 8.37 -15.74
N ASP A 5 3.06 9.07 -14.87
CA ASP A 5 4.49 8.76 -14.68
C ASP A 5 4.71 7.58 -13.72
N TRP A 6 3.64 7.10 -13.07
CA TRP A 6 3.75 6.04 -12.07
C TRP A 6 2.58 5.05 -12.09
N PRO A 7 2.61 4.03 -12.97
CA PRO A 7 1.50 3.10 -13.13
C PRO A 7 1.33 2.23 -11.90
N TRP A 8 0.07 1.95 -11.55
CA TRP A 8 -0.31 0.94 -10.57
C TRP A 8 -0.30 -0.45 -11.22
N THR A 9 0.31 -1.41 -10.53
CA THR A 9 0.19 -2.83 -10.84
C THR A 9 -1.04 -3.38 -10.15
N HIS A 10 -1.83 -4.20 -10.84
CA HIS A 10 -3.02 -4.85 -10.29
C HIS A 10 -2.98 -6.35 -10.53
N ALA A 11 -3.44 -7.13 -9.56
CA ALA A 11 -3.57 -8.57 -9.69
C ALA A 11 -4.66 -9.12 -8.76
N GLU A 12 -5.14 -10.32 -9.07
CA GLU A 12 -5.81 -11.17 -8.09
C GLU A 12 -4.77 -11.75 -7.13
N VAL A 13 -5.07 -11.76 -5.84
CA VAL A 13 -4.16 -12.21 -4.78
C VAL A 13 -4.83 -13.21 -3.85
N GLU A 14 -4.05 -14.17 -3.37
CA GLU A 14 -4.45 -15.06 -2.29
C GLU A 14 -3.95 -14.51 -0.96
N THR A 15 -4.85 -14.34 0.01
CA THR A 15 -4.47 -13.89 1.35
C THR A 15 -4.07 -15.09 2.21
N LEU A 16 -2.85 -15.03 2.77
CA LEU A 16 -2.33 -16.05 3.69
C LEU A 16 -2.66 -15.67 5.14
N PRO A 17 -2.55 -16.60 6.13
CA PRO A 17 -2.93 -16.34 7.52
C PRO A 17 -2.29 -15.10 8.16
N GLY A 18 -1.07 -14.73 7.73
CA GLY A 18 -0.39 -13.51 8.19
C GLY A 18 -1.11 -12.21 7.83
N TYR A 19 -1.97 -12.21 6.81
CA TYR A 19 -2.78 -11.05 6.43
C TYR A 19 -3.87 -10.71 7.46
N ALA A 20 -4.33 -11.69 8.24
CA ALA A 20 -5.48 -11.50 9.13
C ALA A 20 -5.30 -10.37 10.15
N GLU A 21 -4.06 -10.14 10.62
CA GLU A 21 -3.71 -9.03 11.52
C GLU A 21 -3.81 -7.65 10.85
N PHE A 22 -3.59 -7.58 9.54
CA PHE A 22 -3.56 -6.34 8.78
C PHE A 22 -4.87 -6.04 8.04
N ARG A 23 -5.79 -7.01 7.97
CA ARG A 23 -7.04 -6.85 7.22
C ARG A 23 -7.78 -5.56 7.57
N SER A 24 -7.86 -5.22 8.86
CA SER A 24 -8.57 -4.00 9.29
C SER A 24 -7.92 -2.72 8.77
N VAL A 25 -6.58 -2.63 8.70
CA VAL A 25 -5.93 -1.40 8.19
C VAL A 25 -6.15 -1.22 6.69
N PHE A 26 -6.23 -2.31 5.92
CA PHE A 26 -6.55 -2.23 4.49
C PHE A 26 -8.02 -1.90 4.24
N THR A 27 -8.95 -2.48 5.02
CA THR A 27 -10.37 -2.09 4.97
C THR A 27 -10.57 -0.62 5.36
N GLU A 28 -9.85 -0.13 6.38
CA GLU A 28 -9.86 1.29 6.76
C GLU A 28 -9.32 2.19 5.65
N GLN A 29 -8.21 1.78 5.01
CA GLN A 29 -7.60 2.51 3.90
C GLN A 29 -8.55 2.61 2.70
N GLU A 30 -9.17 1.50 2.31
CA GLU A 30 -10.13 1.45 1.19
C GLU A 30 -11.31 2.39 1.44
N ARG A 31 -11.91 2.31 2.63
CA ARG A 31 -12.99 3.21 3.02
C ARG A 31 -12.58 4.68 3.00
N ALA A 32 -11.38 5.00 3.48
CA ALA A 32 -10.88 6.37 3.50
C ALA A 32 -10.68 6.93 2.08
N VAL A 33 -10.23 6.10 1.13
CA VAL A 33 -10.13 6.48 -0.29
C VAL A 33 -11.52 6.79 -0.84
N ASP A 34 -12.52 5.95 -0.57
CA ASP A 34 -13.91 6.15 -1.03
C ASP A 34 -14.55 7.42 -0.44
N GLU A 35 -14.21 7.76 0.80
CA GLU A 35 -14.69 8.95 1.50
C GLU A 35 -13.86 10.22 1.18
N GLU A 36 -12.81 10.10 0.36
CA GLU A 36 -11.82 11.15 0.08
C GLU A 36 -11.14 11.73 1.35
N ASP A 37 -11.04 10.91 2.40
CA ASP A 37 -10.36 11.26 3.66
C ASP A 37 -8.85 11.04 3.53
N TRP A 38 -8.17 12.01 2.91
CA TRP A 38 -6.73 11.92 2.64
C TRP A 38 -5.85 11.86 3.89
N GLU A 39 -6.31 12.41 5.02
CA GLU A 39 -5.59 12.33 6.29
C GLU A 39 -5.62 10.89 6.82
N GLN A 40 -6.79 10.25 6.76
CA GLN A 40 -6.93 8.86 7.15
C GLN A 40 -6.19 7.91 6.18
N VAL A 41 -6.17 8.21 4.89
CA VAL A 41 -5.36 7.46 3.90
C VAL A 41 -3.88 7.52 4.27
N ASP A 42 -3.35 8.70 4.59
CA ASP A 42 -1.94 8.86 4.99
C ASP A 42 -1.62 8.14 6.32
N ALA A 43 -2.53 8.20 7.29
CA ALA A 43 -2.39 7.48 8.55
C ALA A 43 -2.34 5.96 8.34
N CYS A 44 -3.20 5.41 7.46
CA CYS A 44 -3.19 3.98 7.11
C CYS A 44 -1.91 3.60 6.38
N TYR A 45 -1.49 4.40 5.40
CA TYR A 45 -0.24 4.22 4.67
C TYR A 45 0.98 4.18 5.62
N THR A 46 1.07 5.11 6.56
CA THR A 46 2.14 5.13 7.57
C THR A 46 2.14 3.87 8.44
N ARG A 47 0.97 3.36 8.84
CA ARG A 47 0.87 2.11 9.63
C ARG A 47 1.34 0.91 8.82
N ILE A 48 0.88 0.78 7.57
CA ILE A 48 1.27 -0.30 6.65
C ILE A 48 2.79 -0.31 6.46
N ARG A 49 3.38 0.85 6.17
CA ARG A 49 4.82 0.98 5.90
C ARG A 49 5.70 0.69 7.12
N LYS A 50 5.19 0.94 8.33
CA LYS A 50 5.90 0.60 9.58
C LYS A 50 5.88 -0.89 9.89
N ALA A 51 4.86 -1.62 9.42
CA ALA A 51 4.65 -3.01 9.76
C ALA A 51 5.12 -3.99 8.68
N LEU A 52 5.08 -3.59 7.42
CA LEU A 52 5.33 -4.45 6.27
C LEU A 52 6.57 -4.02 5.48
N THR A 53 7.17 -4.97 4.78
CA THR A 53 8.23 -4.73 3.80
C THR A 53 7.81 -5.34 2.47
N MET A 54 8.01 -4.61 1.39
CA MET A 54 7.91 -5.13 0.03
C MET A 54 9.31 -5.48 -0.47
N ALA A 55 9.46 -6.62 -1.12
CA ALA A 55 10.74 -7.09 -1.64
C ALA A 55 10.60 -7.60 -3.07
N PHE A 56 11.66 -7.45 -3.86
CA PHE A 56 11.78 -8.08 -5.17
C PHE A 56 11.89 -9.62 -5.04
N PRO A 57 11.67 -10.38 -6.11
CA PRO A 57 11.76 -11.84 -6.08
C PRO A 57 13.14 -12.39 -5.66
N ASP A 58 14.19 -11.59 -5.80
CA ASP A 58 15.55 -11.93 -5.33
C ASP A 58 15.75 -11.68 -3.83
N GLY A 59 14.74 -11.15 -3.13
CA GLY A 59 14.74 -10.85 -1.71
C GLY A 59 15.25 -9.45 -1.36
N SER A 60 15.66 -8.63 -2.34
CA SER A 60 16.07 -7.25 -2.07
C SER A 60 14.86 -6.37 -1.70
N PRO A 61 14.97 -5.51 -0.67
CA PRO A 61 13.85 -4.67 -0.27
C PRO A 61 13.61 -3.54 -1.28
N VAL A 62 12.35 -3.24 -1.52
CA VAL A 62 11.90 -2.03 -2.17
C VAL A 62 12.08 -0.85 -1.20
N ALA A 63 12.58 0.28 -1.68
CA ALA A 63 12.81 1.46 -0.84
C ALA A 63 11.51 2.08 -0.34
N GLU A 64 10.49 2.16 -1.20
CA GLU A 64 9.19 2.72 -0.87
C GLU A 64 8.06 2.08 -1.68
N PHE A 65 6.90 1.87 -1.07
CA PHE A 65 5.79 1.20 -1.74
C PHE A 65 4.44 1.70 -1.25
N MET A 66 3.46 1.69 -2.14
CA MET A 66 2.05 1.80 -1.80
C MET A 66 1.36 0.48 -2.14
N LEU A 67 0.51 0.03 -1.23
CA LEU A 67 -0.20 -1.23 -1.34
C LEU A 67 -1.66 -0.99 -0.93
N HIS A 68 -2.57 -1.45 -1.77
CA HIS A 68 -4.00 -1.60 -1.50
C HIS A 68 -4.36 -3.07 -1.66
N ILE A 69 -5.08 -3.60 -0.68
CA ILE A 69 -5.67 -4.94 -0.74
C ILE A 69 -7.17 -4.76 -0.54
N HIS A 70 -7.94 -5.23 -1.51
CA HIS A 70 -9.38 -5.15 -1.52
C HIS A 70 -9.98 -6.44 -0.94
N ASP A 71 -11.14 -6.31 -0.30
CA ASP A 71 -11.84 -7.47 0.28
C ASP A 71 -12.40 -8.44 -0.78
N ASP A 72 -12.39 -8.06 -2.07
CA ASP A 72 -12.81 -8.91 -3.19
C ASP A 72 -11.71 -9.85 -3.71
N GLY A 73 -10.53 -9.85 -3.09
CA GLY A 73 -9.40 -10.68 -3.48
C GLY A 73 -8.51 -10.05 -4.55
N THR A 74 -8.70 -8.76 -4.87
CA THR A 74 -7.79 -8.01 -5.74
C THR A 74 -6.84 -7.13 -4.93
N ALA A 75 -5.70 -6.80 -5.53
CA ALA A 75 -4.75 -5.87 -4.94
C ALA A 75 -4.17 -4.94 -6.01
N GLY A 76 -3.85 -3.72 -5.57
CA GLY A 76 -3.13 -2.72 -6.33
C GLY A 76 -1.85 -2.35 -5.60
N TRP A 77 -0.71 -2.32 -6.29
CA TRP A 77 0.53 -1.80 -5.70
C TRP A 77 1.38 -1.02 -6.69
N ARG A 78 2.21 -0.15 -6.14
CA ARG A 78 3.29 0.54 -6.85
C ARG A 78 4.45 0.73 -5.90
N TRP A 79 5.65 0.81 -6.45
CA TRP A 79 6.87 0.97 -5.66
C TRP A 79 7.81 1.96 -6.30
N HIS A 80 8.66 2.60 -5.48
CA HIS A 80 9.72 3.55 -5.82
C HIS A 80 11.08 3.06 -5.35
N ASP A 81 12.09 3.29 -6.19
CA ASP A 81 13.49 2.88 -5.95
C ASP A 81 14.20 3.79 -4.95
N GLU A 82 13.66 4.98 -4.72
CA GLU A 82 14.08 5.93 -3.67
C GLU A 82 12.98 6.10 -2.61
N PRO A 83 13.32 6.35 -1.34
CA PRO A 83 12.34 6.68 -0.31
C PRO A 83 11.60 7.99 -0.64
N PHE A 84 10.32 8.10 -0.29
CA PHE A 84 9.69 9.42 -0.25
C PHE A 84 10.33 10.26 0.84
N ASP A 85 10.43 11.57 0.60
CA ASP A 85 10.94 12.51 1.60
C ASP A 85 10.21 12.28 2.91
N ALA A 86 10.97 11.99 3.97
CA ALA A 86 10.39 11.93 5.30
C ALA A 86 9.80 13.31 5.59
N VAL A 87 8.48 13.38 5.77
CA VAL A 87 7.84 14.56 6.35
C VAL A 87 8.49 14.77 7.72
N ASN A 88 9.46 15.69 7.77
CA ASN A 88 10.06 16.17 9.01
C ASN A 88 8.90 16.66 9.89
N THR A 89 8.54 15.86 10.89
CA THR A 89 7.60 16.24 11.95
C THR A 89 8.32 17.06 13.01
#